data_AF-A0A939EPV5-F1
#
_entry.id   AF-A0A939EPV5-F1
#
_cell.length_a   1.000
_cell.length_b   1.000
_cell.length_c   1.000
_cell.angle_alpha   90.00
_cell.angle_beta   90.00
_cell.angle_gamma   90.00
#
_symmetry.space_group_name_H-M   'P 1'
#
loop_
_entity.id
_entity.type
_entity.pdbx_description
1 polymer ?
#
loop_
_entity_poly.entity_id
_entity_poly.type
_entity_poly.pdbx_seq_one_letter_code
_entity_poly.pdbx_strand_id
1 'polypeptide(L)'
;MSPLPRRLIRSLPRLATLLPFSICLAFAGASLSSAPAAAQGEVKAVHGDWQMRCDTPPGASGEQCALIQNVTAEDRENVGLSVIILKTADKQAKILRVLAPLGVLLPSGLGLRVDDADIGRAGFVRCVSNGCIAEVILDDELISKLKGGDLATFIIFQTPEEGIGIPISLKGFSAGFDALPGS
;
A
#
# COMPACT_ATOMS: atom_id res chain seq x y z
N MET A 1 32.12 45.37 53.51
CA MET A 1 32.00 46.80 53.86
C MET A 1 31.31 47.57 52.73
N SER A 2 30.18 48.21 53.04
CA SER A 2 29.67 49.46 52.45
C SER A 2 29.14 49.45 50.98
N PRO A 3 28.21 50.34 50.60
CA PRO A 3 26.77 50.01 50.58
C PRO A 3 26.05 50.39 49.27
N LEU A 4 24.80 49.94 49.16
CA LEU A 4 23.78 50.43 48.20
C LEU A 4 23.53 51.94 48.35
N PRO A 5 23.17 52.66 47.27
CA PRO A 5 22.26 53.78 47.36
C PRO A 5 20.87 53.40 46.87
N ARG A 6 19.92 53.80 47.71
CA ARG A 6 18.48 53.65 47.63
C ARG A 6 17.87 54.86 46.91
N ARG A 7 16.72 54.60 46.27
CA ARG A 7 15.60 55.53 45.97
C ARG A 7 15.89 56.47 44.80
N LEU A 8 14.96 56.65 43.87
CA LEU A 8 13.73 57.38 44.13
C LEU A 8 12.54 56.90 43.31
N ILE A 9 11.45 56.73 44.04
CA ILE A 9 10.07 56.61 43.58
C ILE A 9 9.64 57.96 42.98
N ARG A 10 9.14 57.95 41.74
CA ARG A 10 8.28 59.00 41.16
C ARG A 10 7.19 58.29 40.36
N SER A 11 6.04 58.06 40.99
CA SER A 11 4.81 58.85 40.83
C SER A 11 4.14 58.63 39.47
N LEU A 12 3.16 57.72 39.45
CA LEU A 12 2.15 57.64 38.38
C LEU A 12 1.26 58.89 38.39
N PRO A 13 0.80 59.32 37.21
CA PRO A 13 -0.58 59.77 37.07
C PRO A 13 -1.37 58.85 36.13
N ARG A 14 -2.62 58.68 36.52
CA ARG A 14 -3.72 58.06 35.78
C ARG A 14 -4.18 58.96 34.62
N LEU A 15 -5.09 58.43 33.80
CA LEU A 15 -5.87 59.01 32.69
C LEU A 15 -5.21 58.81 31.31
N ALA A 16 -5.92 58.46 30.24
CA ALA A 16 -7.35 58.26 30.03
C ALA A 16 -7.56 57.35 28.81
N THR A 17 -8.72 56.69 28.80
CA THR A 17 -9.43 56.11 27.66
C THR A 17 -9.25 56.89 26.35
N LEU A 18 -9.17 56.17 25.21
CA LEU A 18 -9.99 56.33 23.99
C LEU A 18 -9.51 55.35 22.88
N LEU A 19 -10.39 54.41 22.49
CA LEU A 19 -10.44 53.76 21.16
C LEU A 19 -10.73 54.82 20.07
N PRO A 20 -10.68 54.54 18.73
CA PRO A 20 -10.14 53.41 17.94
C PRO A 20 -9.33 53.85 16.69
N PHE A 21 -8.54 52.98 16.05
CA PHE A 21 -8.27 53.13 14.60
C PHE A 21 -8.01 51.78 13.92
N SER A 22 -8.82 51.52 12.90
CA SER A 22 -8.85 50.36 12.02
C SER A 22 -7.52 50.11 11.30
N ILE A 23 -7.10 48.85 11.22
CA ILE A 23 -6.46 48.29 10.02
C ILE A 23 -7.03 46.88 9.77
N CYS A 24 -7.85 46.78 8.73
CA CYS A 24 -8.21 45.54 8.06
C CYS A 24 -6.94 44.87 7.50
N LEU A 25 -6.61 43.67 7.98
CA LEU A 25 -5.87 42.70 7.18
C LEU A 25 -6.69 41.42 7.13
N ALA A 26 -7.59 41.36 6.14
CA ALA A 26 -8.28 40.13 5.76
C ALA A 26 -7.27 39.22 5.04
N PHE A 27 -6.55 38.39 5.80
CA PHE A 27 -5.75 37.31 5.25
C PHE A 27 -6.70 36.15 4.91
N ALA A 28 -7.27 36.18 3.70
CA ALA A 28 -8.01 35.06 3.15
C ALA A 28 -7.04 33.90 2.91
N GLY A 29 -6.89 33.04 3.92
CA GLY A 29 -6.15 31.79 3.81
C GLY A 29 -6.88 30.86 2.84
N ALA A 30 -6.42 30.80 1.59
CA ALA A 30 -6.80 29.76 0.65
C ALA A 30 -6.18 28.43 1.13
N SER A 31 -6.96 27.64 1.84
CA SER A 31 -6.60 26.26 2.20
C SER A 31 -6.59 25.40 0.92
N LEU A 32 -5.42 25.25 0.32
CA LEU A 32 -5.16 24.22 -0.70
C LEU A 32 -5.22 22.86 0.01
N SER A 33 -6.42 22.26 0.05
CA SER A 33 -6.57 20.84 0.41
C SER A 33 -6.05 20.01 -0.74
N SER A 34 -4.77 19.63 -0.68
CA SER A 34 -4.22 18.56 -1.50
C SER A 34 -4.82 17.24 -1.01
N ALA A 35 -5.95 16.82 -1.61
CA ALA A 35 -6.43 15.47 -1.44
C ALA A 35 -5.38 14.51 -2.05
N PRO A 36 -4.94 13.45 -1.35
CA PRO A 36 -4.06 12.47 -1.95
C PRO A 36 -4.81 11.81 -3.12
N ALA A 37 -4.19 11.83 -4.29
CA ALA A 37 -4.70 11.10 -5.44
C ALA A 37 -4.74 9.60 -5.09
N ALA A 38 -5.94 9.04 -4.97
CA ALA A 38 -6.13 7.61 -4.80
C ALA A 38 -5.75 6.91 -6.11
N ALA A 39 -4.47 6.61 -6.29
CA ALA A 39 -3.90 5.88 -7.43
C ALA A 39 -4.22 4.37 -7.40
N GLN A 40 -5.36 4.02 -6.81
CA GLN A 40 -5.84 2.66 -6.63
C GLN A 40 -7.22 2.64 -7.29
N GLY A 41 -7.32 2.14 -8.52
CA GLY A 41 -8.53 2.12 -9.37
C GLY A 41 -9.84 1.73 -8.68
N GLU A 42 -10.99 2.01 -9.26
CA GLU A 42 -12.29 1.78 -8.65
C GLU A 42 -12.52 0.30 -8.28
N VAL A 43 -13.08 0.04 -7.09
CA VAL A 43 -13.50 -1.32 -6.69
C VAL A 43 -14.79 -1.66 -7.42
N LYS A 44 -14.74 -2.62 -8.34
CA LYS A 44 -15.90 -3.08 -9.14
C LYS A 44 -16.64 -4.25 -8.51
N ALA A 45 -15.92 -5.12 -7.80
CA ALA A 45 -16.50 -6.29 -7.15
C ALA A 45 -15.64 -6.74 -5.95
N VAL A 46 -16.27 -7.48 -5.03
CA VAL A 46 -15.61 -8.12 -3.89
C VAL A 46 -16.02 -9.59 -3.87
N HIS A 47 -15.04 -10.48 -3.79
CA HIS A 47 -15.22 -11.92 -3.79
C HIS A 47 -14.48 -12.51 -2.57
N GLY A 48 -15.21 -12.73 -1.48
CA GLY A 48 -14.58 -13.12 -0.21
C GLY A 48 -13.57 -12.05 0.23
N ASP A 49 -12.31 -12.45 0.35
CA ASP A 49 -11.23 -11.57 0.80
C ASP A 49 -10.51 -10.85 -0.37
N TRP A 50 -10.96 -11.09 -1.62
CA TRP A 50 -10.39 -10.52 -2.82
C TRP A 50 -11.23 -9.36 -3.37
N GLN A 51 -10.57 -8.30 -3.84
CA GLN A 51 -11.20 -7.15 -4.46
C GLN A 51 -10.83 -7.08 -5.94
N MET A 52 -11.84 -7.01 -6.81
CA MET A 52 -11.61 -6.67 -8.21
C MET A 52 -11.58 -5.14 -8.33
N ARG A 53 -10.44 -4.61 -8.74
CA ARG A 53 -10.22 -3.17 -8.88
C ARG A 53 -9.82 -2.87 -10.32
N CYS A 54 -10.46 -1.88 -10.91
CA CYS A 54 -10.26 -1.53 -12.31
C CYS A 54 -9.89 -0.07 -12.45
N ASP A 55 -9.00 0.23 -13.40
CA ASP A 55 -8.58 1.58 -13.73
C ASP A 55 -8.45 1.72 -15.24
N THR A 56 -8.44 2.96 -15.74
CA THR A 56 -8.15 3.24 -17.15
C THR A 56 -6.87 4.08 -17.22
N PRO A 57 -5.69 3.44 -17.31
CA PRO A 57 -4.43 4.16 -17.35
C PRO A 57 -4.34 5.11 -18.56
N PRO A 58 -3.62 6.23 -18.45
CA PRO A 58 -3.42 7.14 -19.57
C PRO A 58 -2.83 6.41 -20.79
N GLY A 59 -3.51 6.51 -21.93
CA GLY A 59 -3.08 5.85 -23.17
C GLY A 59 -3.52 4.39 -23.32
N ALA A 60 -4.22 3.80 -22.35
CA ALA A 60 -4.83 2.48 -22.51
C ALA A 60 -6.06 2.56 -23.44
N SER A 61 -6.24 1.52 -24.26
CA SER A 61 -7.40 1.39 -25.15
C SER A 61 -8.68 0.92 -24.42
N GLY A 62 -8.57 0.56 -23.15
CA GLY A 62 -9.66 0.03 -22.34
C GLY A 62 -9.34 0.05 -20.85
N GLU A 63 -10.36 -0.29 -20.07
CA GLU A 63 -10.24 -0.47 -18.62
C GLU A 63 -9.42 -1.74 -18.31
N GLN A 64 -8.49 -1.62 -17.37
CA GLN A 64 -7.63 -2.70 -16.90
C GLN A 64 -8.04 -3.09 -15.48
N CYS A 65 -8.38 -4.35 -15.30
CA CYS A 65 -8.82 -4.88 -14.02
C CYS A 65 -7.77 -5.80 -13.41
N ALA A 66 -7.69 -5.77 -12.09
CA ALA A 66 -6.87 -6.68 -11.31
C ALA A 66 -7.68 -7.26 -10.14
N LEU A 67 -7.41 -8.51 -9.79
CA LEU A 67 -7.89 -9.11 -8.55
C LEU A 67 -6.81 -8.94 -7.48
N ILE A 68 -7.13 -8.26 -6.39
CA ILE A 68 -6.15 -7.79 -5.40
C ILE A 68 -6.52 -8.27 -4.01
N GLN A 69 -5.50 -8.69 -3.26
CA GLN A 69 -5.55 -8.84 -1.81
C GLN A 69 -4.31 -8.20 -1.20
N ASN A 70 -4.50 -7.38 -0.17
CA ASN A 70 -3.41 -6.81 0.61
C ASN A 70 -3.42 -7.45 1.99
N VAL A 71 -2.26 -7.88 2.46
CA VAL A 71 -2.11 -8.50 3.78
C VAL A 71 -0.88 -7.99 4.48
N THR A 72 -0.88 -8.17 5.79
CA THR A 72 0.23 -7.88 6.67
C THR A 72 0.61 -9.18 7.39
N ALA A 73 1.90 -9.38 7.63
CA ALA A 73 2.39 -10.50 8.41
C ALA A 73 1.83 -10.43 9.83
N GLU A 74 1.32 -11.55 10.34
CA GLU A 74 0.72 -11.63 11.69
C GLU A 74 1.75 -11.28 12.78
N ASP A 75 2.98 -11.81 12.65
CA ASP A 75 4.05 -11.58 13.62
C ASP A 75 4.78 -10.24 13.43
N ARG A 76 4.49 -9.51 12.33
CA ARG A 76 5.14 -8.25 11.97
C ARG A 76 4.19 -7.30 11.25
N GLU A 77 3.46 -6.51 12.02
CA GLU A 77 2.47 -5.54 11.51
C GLU A 77 3.04 -4.49 10.53
N ASN A 78 4.36 -4.29 10.50
CA ASN A 78 5.03 -3.37 9.57
C ASN A 78 5.48 -4.03 8.25
N VAL A 79 5.22 -5.34 8.10
CA VAL A 79 5.62 -6.11 6.93
C VAL A 79 4.36 -6.56 6.22
N GLY A 80 4.00 -5.89 5.13
CA GLY A 80 2.86 -6.27 4.29
C GLY A 80 3.23 -6.47 2.83
N LEU A 81 2.36 -7.17 2.11
CA LEU A 81 2.47 -7.38 0.67
C LEU A 81 1.12 -7.20 -0.02
N SER A 82 1.18 -6.96 -1.33
CA SER A 82 0.01 -6.94 -2.20
C SER A 82 0.13 -8.06 -3.23
N VAL A 83 -0.90 -8.90 -3.31
CA VAL A 83 -1.03 -9.95 -4.33
C VAL A 83 -2.01 -9.46 -5.38
N ILE A 84 -1.58 -9.48 -6.64
CA ILE A 84 -2.27 -8.87 -7.76
C ILE A 84 -2.34 -9.90 -8.89
N ILE A 85 -3.55 -10.25 -9.30
CA ILE A 85 -3.80 -11.13 -10.45
C ILE A 85 -4.26 -10.29 -11.62
N LEU A 86 -3.61 -10.50 -12.77
CA LEU A 86 -3.87 -9.80 -14.02
C LEU A 86 -4.13 -10.82 -15.12
N LYS A 87 -4.97 -10.47 -16.09
CA LYS A 87 -5.06 -11.16 -17.38
C LYS A 87 -4.66 -10.17 -18.46
N THR A 88 -3.76 -10.55 -19.35
CA THR A 88 -3.36 -9.68 -20.46
C THR A 88 -4.53 -9.41 -21.41
N ALA A 89 -4.44 -8.35 -22.21
CA ALA A 89 -5.51 -7.94 -23.11
C ALA A 89 -5.84 -8.96 -24.19
N ASP A 90 -4.81 -9.64 -24.69
CA ASP A 90 -4.93 -10.78 -25.61
C ASP A 90 -5.44 -12.07 -24.93
N LYS A 91 -5.65 -12.04 -23.60
CA LYS A 91 -6.06 -13.16 -22.74
C LYS A 91 -5.12 -14.37 -22.77
N GLN A 92 -3.91 -14.22 -23.29
CA GLN A 92 -2.96 -15.32 -23.41
C GLN A 92 -2.21 -15.60 -22.12
N ALA A 93 -1.90 -14.57 -21.33
CA ALA A 93 -1.20 -14.71 -20.07
C ALA A 93 -2.09 -14.32 -18.89
N LYS A 94 -2.07 -15.18 -17.86
CA LYS A 94 -2.56 -14.86 -16.53
C LYS A 94 -1.34 -14.66 -15.65
N ILE A 95 -1.25 -13.54 -14.96
CA ILE A 95 -0.03 -13.12 -14.25
C ILE A 95 -0.36 -13.00 -12.76
N LEU A 96 0.45 -13.63 -11.92
CA LEU A 96 0.49 -13.36 -10.50
C LEU A 96 1.67 -12.43 -10.22
N ARG A 97 1.33 -11.20 -9.81
CA ARG A 97 2.29 -10.17 -9.42
C ARG A 97 2.19 -9.97 -7.91
N VAL A 98 3.33 -9.95 -7.25
CA VAL A 98 3.41 -9.63 -5.82
C VAL A 98 4.27 -8.40 -5.64
N LEU A 99 3.74 -7.42 -4.92
CA LEU A 99 4.49 -6.26 -4.42
C LEU A 99 4.87 -6.55 -2.97
N ALA A 100 6.14 -6.93 -2.78
CA ALA A 100 6.75 -7.14 -1.48
C ALA A 100 7.34 -5.82 -0.94
N PRO A 101 7.57 -5.69 0.37
CA PRO A 101 8.15 -4.48 0.94
C PRO A 101 9.61 -4.31 0.52
N LEU A 102 10.16 -3.10 0.73
CA LEU A 102 11.58 -2.86 0.54
C LEU A 102 12.41 -3.58 1.62
N GLY A 103 13.69 -3.85 1.32
CA GLY A 103 14.60 -4.55 2.24
C GLY A 103 14.56 -6.08 2.13
N VAL A 104 13.89 -6.63 1.11
CA VAL A 104 13.93 -8.06 0.81
C VAL A 104 15.26 -8.50 0.21
N LEU A 105 15.67 -9.74 0.51
CA LEU A 105 16.87 -10.38 0.02
C LEU A 105 16.64 -10.92 -1.40
N LEU A 106 17.07 -10.14 -2.39
CA LEU A 106 16.86 -10.44 -3.82
C LEU A 106 17.33 -11.84 -4.25
N PRO A 107 18.51 -12.34 -3.84
CA PRO A 107 18.97 -13.67 -4.23
C PRO A 107 18.07 -14.82 -3.77
N SER A 108 17.33 -14.65 -2.67
CA SER A 108 16.43 -15.67 -2.12
C SER A 108 15.05 -15.68 -2.79
N GLY A 109 14.69 -14.59 -3.48
CA GLY A 109 13.39 -14.44 -4.13
C GLY A 109 12.19 -14.47 -3.16
N LEU A 110 11.00 -14.59 -3.74
CA LEU A 110 9.73 -14.74 -3.06
C LEU A 110 9.29 -16.20 -3.10
N GLY A 111 9.16 -16.84 -1.95
CA GLY A 111 8.60 -18.19 -1.83
C GLY A 111 7.08 -18.19 -1.87
N LEU A 112 6.49 -19.28 -2.37
CA LEU A 112 5.05 -19.53 -2.34
C LEU A 112 4.77 -20.96 -1.88
N ARG A 113 3.90 -21.08 -0.88
CA ARG A 113 3.25 -22.33 -0.50
C ARG A 113 1.74 -22.18 -0.64
N VAL A 114 1.06 -23.23 -1.07
CA VAL A 114 -0.41 -23.31 -1.07
C VAL A 114 -0.78 -24.46 -0.16
N ASP A 115 -1.44 -24.14 0.94
CA ASP A 115 -1.66 -25.04 2.08
C ASP A 115 -0.33 -25.70 2.49
N ASP A 116 -0.24 -27.03 2.41
CA ASP A 116 0.97 -27.79 2.73
C ASP A 116 1.94 -27.96 1.54
N ALA A 117 1.53 -27.60 0.33
CA ALA A 117 2.34 -27.79 -0.87
C ALA A 117 3.33 -26.64 -1.10
N ASP A 118 4.61 -26.98 -1.27
CA ASP A 118 5.63 -26.03 -1.73
C ASP A 118 5.54 -25.85 -3.26
N ILE A 119 5.25 -24.62 -3.69
CA ILE A 119 5.16 -24.26 -5.11
C ILE A 119 6.54 -23.83 -5.64
N GLY A 120 7.43 -23.38 -4.76
CA GLY A 120 8.75 -22.89 -5.10
C GLY A 120 8.91 -21.39 -4.94
N ARG A 121 9.81 -20.81 -5.74
CA ARG A 121 10.28 -19.43 -5.59
C ARG A 121 10.25 -18.66 -6.91
N ALA A 122 9.85 -17.39 -6.82
CA ALA A 122 9.92 -16.42 -7.90
C ALA A 122 11.03 -15.39 -7.64
N GLY A 123 11.80 -15.04 -8.67
CA GLY A 123 12.76 -13.95 -8.58
C GLY A 123 12.07 -12.59 -8.54
N PHE A 124 12.65 -11.63 -7.82
CA PHE A 124 12.24 -10.23 -7.94
C PHE A 124 12.75 -9.65 -9.26
N VAL A 125 11.86 -9.09 -10.06
CA VAL A 125 12.18 -8.54 -11.39
C VAL A 125 12.68 -7.10 -11.31
N ARG A 126 12.16 -6.31 -10.36
CA ARG A 126 12.58 -4.92 -10.12
C ARG A 126 12.10 -4.44 -8.76
N CYS A 127 12.76 -3.43 -8.21
CA CYS A 127 12.25 -2.66 -7.08
C CYS A 127 11.98 -1.22 -7.50
N VAL A 128 10.92 -0.64 -6.96
CA VAL A 128 10.46 0.73 -7.15
C VAL A 128 10.26 1.38 -5.79
N SER A 129 9.89 2.66 -5.75
CA SER A 129 9.78 3.42 -4.50
C SER A 129 8.83 2.82 -3.46
N ASN A 130 7.82 2.05 -3.88
CA ASN A 130 6.82 1.45 -3.01
C ASN A 130 6.99 -0.07 -2.79
N GLY A 131 8.05 -0.70 -3.30
CA GLY A 131 8.30 -2.12 -3.05
C GLY A 131 9.08 -2.85 -4.14
N CYS A 132 9.32 -4.13 -3.91
CA CYS A 132 9.96 -5.05 -4.85
C CYS A 132 8.92 -5.95 -5.50
N ILE A 133 9.00 -6.10 -6.81
CA ILE A 133 8.00 -6.77 -7.63
C ILE A 133 8.53 -8.15 -8.02
N ALA A 134 7.76 -9.19 -7.73
CA ALA A 134 7.92 -10.53 -8.29
C ALA A 134 6.73 -10.83 -9.20
N GLU A 135 6.99 -11.45 -10.36
CA GLU A 135 5.95 -11.78 -11.34
C GLU A 135 6.15 -13.19 -11.85
N VAL A 136 5.06 -13.96 -11.89
CA VAL A 136 5.03 -15.29 -12.50
C VAL A 136 3.82 -15.41 -13.42
N ILE A 137 4.00 -16.16 -14.50
CA ILE A 137 2.88 -16.59 -15.33
C ILE A 137 2.19 -17.72 -14.59
N LEU A 138 0.89 -17.57 -14.38
CA LEU A 138 0.03 -18.60 -13.81
C LEU A 138 -0.30 -19.62 -14.90
N ASP A 139 0.29 -20.81 -14.79
CA ASP A 139 -0.15 -21.97 -15.55
C ASP A 139 -1.44 -22.57 -14.96
N ASP A 140 -2.05 -23.49 -15.70
CA ASP A 140 -3.34 -24.05 -15.32
C ASP A 140 -3.24 -24.94 -14.06
N GLU A 141 -2.06 -25.51 -13.77
CA GLU A 141 -1.83 -26.30 -12.54
C GLU A 141 -1.83 -25.39 -11.30
N LEU A 142 -1.07 -24.30 -11.34
CA LEU A 142 -1.02 -23.34 -10.23
C LEU A 142 -2.37 -22.64 -10.04
N ILE A 143 -3.08 -22.32 -11.12
CA ILE A 143 -4.45 -21.81 -11.02
C ILE A 143 -5.34 -22.82 -10.31
N SER A 144 -5.26 -24.11 -10.67
CA SER A 144 -6.04 -25.15 -10.01
C SER A 144 -5.73 -25.25 -8.53
N LYS A 145 -4.44 -25.18 -8.14
CA LYS A 145 -4.04 -25.18 -6.72
C LYS A 145 -4.59 -23.97 -5.97
N LEU A 146 -4.46 -22.77 -6.53
CA LEU A 146 -4.97 -21.54 -5.91
C LEU A 146 -6.50 -21.51 -5.81
N LYS A 147 -7.22 -22.11 -6.77
CA LYS A 147 -8.68 -22.23 -6.73
C LYS A 147 -9.18 -23.25 -5.71
N GLY A 148 -8.42 -24.33 -5.51
CA GLY A 148 -8.80 -25.44 -4.63
C GLY A 148 -8.25 -25.34 -3.21
N GLY A 149 -7.26 -24.47 -2.96
CA GLY A 149 -6.66 -24.28 -1.65
C GLY A 149 -7.40 -23.28 -0.77
N ASP A 150 -7.07 -23.29 0.52
CA ASP A 150 -7.67 -22.39 1.52
C ASP A 150 -6.73 -21.23 1.86
N LEU A 151 -5.42 -21.50 1.88
CA LEU A 151 -4.40 -20.54 2.28
C LEU A 151 -3.22 -20.57 1.31
N ALA A 152 -2.73 -19.40 0.90
CA ALA A 152 -1.42 -19.28 0.27
C ALA A 152 -0.47 -18.52 1.19
N THR A 153 0.71 -19.05 1.45
CA THR A 153 1.73 -18.40 2.27
C THR A 153 2.85 -17.91 1.38
N PHE A 154 2.98 -16.59 1.30
CA PHE A 154 4.14 -15.96 0.67
C PHE A 154 5.27 -15.85 1.67
N ILE A 155 6.49 -16.15 1.23
CA ILE A 155 7.65 -16.16 2.11
C ILE A 155 8.68 -15.18 1.57
N ILE A 156 8.94 -14.12 2.32
CA ILE A 156 10.02 -13.17 2.03
C ILE A 156 11.20 -13.43 2.96
N PHE A 157 12.39 -12.98 2.54
CA PHE A 157 13.61 -13.09 3.31
C PHE A 157 14.21 -11.69 3.47
N GLN A 158 14.67 -11.35 4.67
CA GLN A 158 15.45 -10.12 4.91
C GLN A 158 16.94 -10.44 5.06
N THR A 159 17.25 -11.60 5.63
CA THR A 159 18.57 -12.23 5.66
C THR A 159 18.45 -13.70 5.24
N PRO A 160 19.56 -14.40 4.92
CA PRO A 160 19.50 -15.81 4.53
C PRO A 160 18.88 -16.72 5.59
N GLU A 161 18.98 -16.35 6.87
CA GLU A 161 18.52 -17.13 8.02
C GLU A 161 17.08 -16.79 8.44
N GLU A 162 16.51 -15.70 7.91
CA GLU A 162 15.25 -15.12 8.38
C GLU A 162 14.18 -15.10 7.28
N GLY A 163 13.37 -16.16 7.26
CA GLY A 163 12.16 -16.24 6.43
C GLY A 163 10.93 -15.74 7.19
N ILE A 164 10.15 -14.87 6.56
CA ILE A 164 8.90 -14.33 7.11
C ILE A 164 7.76 -14.85 6.24
N GLY A 165 6.92 -15.70 6.82
CA GLY A 165 5.70 -16.21 6.20
C GLY A 165 4.57 -15.19 6.34
N ILE A 166 3.87 -14.94 5.24
CA ILE A 166 2.78 -13.96 5.15
C ILE A 166 1.59 -14.69 4.54
N PRO A 167 0.65 -15.17 5.38
CA PRO A 167 -0.52 -15.89 4.91
C PRO A 167 -1.48 -14.96 4.16
N ILE A 168 -2.05 -15.45 3.06
CA ILE A 168 -3.17 -14.84 2.35
C ILE A 168 -4.32 -15.84 2.28
N SER A 169 -5.55 -15.33 2.39
CA SER A 169 -6.75 -16.14 2.25
C SER A 169 -7.03 -16.44 0.78
N LEU A 170 -7.30 -17.70 0.43
CA LEU A 170 -7.80 -18.06 -0.90
C LEU A 170 -9.34 -18.04 -0.99
N LYS A 171 -10.01 -17.67 0.10
CA LYS A 171 -11.47 -17.54 0.14
C LYS A 171 -11.95 -16.50 -0.88
N GLY A 172 -12.68 -16.98 -1.88
CA GLY A 172 -13.22 -16.17 -2.97
C GLY A 172 -12.27 -15.98 -4.15
N PHE A 173 -11.05 -16.53 -4.11
CA PHE A 173 -10.10 -16.48 -5.21
C PHE A 173 -10.69 -17.05 -6.49
N SER A 174 -11.30 -18.26 -6.45
CA SER A 174 -11.85 -18.88 -7.66
C SER A 174 -12.92 -18.00 -8.32
N ALA A 175 -13.88 -17.50 -7.53
CA ALA A 175 -14.94 -16.64 -8.04
C ALA A 175 -14.39 -15.32 -8.61
N GLY A 176 -13.44 -14.70 -7.92
CA GLY A 176 -12.79 -13.47 -8.39
C GLY A 176 -11.95 -13.68 -9.64
N PHE A 177 -11.20 -14.78 -9.72
CA PHE A 177 -10.38 -15.12 -10.87
C PHE A 177 -11.24 -15.39 -12.12
N ASP A 178 -12.36 -16.07 -11.95
CA ASP A 178 -13.29 -16.37 -13.04
C ASP A 178 -14.03 -15.12 -13.53
N ALA A 179 -14.37 -14.20 -12.62
CA ALA A 179 -14.98 -12.92 -12.97
C ALA A 179 -14.00 -11.92 -13.61
N LEU A 180 -12.69 -12.05 -13.38
CA LEU A 180 -11.69 -11.09 -13.86
C LEU A 180 -11.64 -11.04 -15.41
N PRO A 181 -11.87 -9.87 -16.04
CA PRO A 181 -11.76 -9.72 -17.49
C PRO A 181 -10.29 -9.71 -17.96
N GLY A 182 -10.06 -9.83 -19.26
CA GLY A 182 -8.77 -9.46 -19.87
C GLY A 182 -8.57 -7.95 -19.77
N SER A 183 -7.33 -7.51 -19.52
CA SER A 183 -6.96 -6.08 -19.40
C SER A 183 -6.83 -5.35 -20.74
#